data_AF-A0A4Q1VN98-F1
#
_entry.id   AF-A0A4Q1VN98-F1
#
_cell.length_a   1.000
_cell.length_b   1.000
_cell.length_c   1.000
_cell.angle_alpha   90.00
_cell.angle_beta   90.00
_cell.angle_gamma   90.00
#
_symmetry.space_group_name_H-M   'P 1'
#
loop_
_entity.id
_entity.type
_entity.pdbx_description
1 polymer ?
#
loop_
_entity_poly.entity_id
_entity_poly.type
_entity_poly.pdbx_seq_one_letter_code
_entity_poly.pdbx_strand_id
1 'polypeptide(L)'
;MMHTYFGEFNRVVGDNIRRAMSVLRSWGLDVQLLPHKTALRIERPDDMSWTDFKRAIRAVLQPRRGSAMISSESTGRTYVCSNRGNQPGDFQRQ
;
A
#
# COMPACT_ATOMS: atom_id res chain seq x y z
N MET A 1 1.87 13.74 -14.37
CA MET A 1 1.67 14.08 -12.95
C MET A 1 1.99 12.84 -12.12
N MET A 2 2.10 12.94 -10.80
CA MET A 2 2.31 11.77 -9.93
C MET A 2 1.28 11.87 -8.82
N HIS A 3 0.76 10.73 -8.38
CA HIS A 3 -0.25 10.68 -7.34
C HIS A 3 0.39 10.26 -6.02
N THR A 4 0.37 11.14 -5.02
CA THR A 4 0.83 10.83 -3.66
C THR A 4 -0.23 10.09 -2.88
N TYR A 5 0.19 9.03 -2.20
CA TYR A 5 -0.59 8.28 -1.23
C TYR A 5 0.18 8.11 0.07
N PHE A 6 -0.54 8.09 1.18
CA PHE A 6 -0.04 7.73 2.50
C PHE A 6 -0.59 6.37 2.87
N GLY A 7 0.29 5.40 3.03
CA GLY A 7 -0.07 4.02 3.34
C GLY A 7 0.34 3.62 4.74
N GLU A 8 -0.61 3.24 5.59
CA GLU A 8 -0.36 2.60 6.88
C GLU A 8 -0.48 1.09 6.74
N PHE A 9 0.57 0.36 7.15
CA PHE A 9 0.66 -1.08 6.95
C PHE A 9 0.66 -1.83 8.28
N ASN A 10 -0.12 -2.89 8.34
CA ASN A 10 -0.12 -3.85 9.43
C ASN A 10 0.18 -5.25 8.88
N ARG A 11 1.18 -5.93 9.45
CA ARG A 11 1.63 -7.27 9.04
C ARG A 11 1.99 -7.38 7.55
N VAL A 12 3.08 -6.71 7.16
CA VAL A 12 3.74 -6.96 5.87
C VAL A 12 4.50 -8.29 5.88
N VAL A 13 4.79 -8.87 4.71
CA VAL A 13 5.53 -10.14 4.60
C VAL A 13 6.88 -10.04 5.33
N GLY A 14 7.10 -10.98 6.26
CA GLY A 14 8.29 -10.99 7.12
C GLY A 14 8.33 -9.90 8.19
N ASP A 15 7.21 -9.20 8.43
CA ASP A 15 7.06 -8.11 9.42
C ASP A 15 8.15 -7.03 9.29
N ASN A 16 8.63 -6.80 8.06
CA ASN A 16 9.71 -5.87 7.74
C ASN A 16 9.25 -4.83 6.72
N ILE A 17 8.95 -3.61 7.19
CA ILE A 17 8.48 -2.50 6.35
C ILE A 17 9.52 -2.04 5.32
N ARG A 18 10.82 -2.16 5.62
CA ARG A 18 11.89 -1.79 4.68
C ARG A 18 11.96 -2.77 3.52
N ARG A 19 11.71 -4.06 3.78
CA ARG A 19 11.57 -5.07 2.72
C ARG A 19 10.32 -4.79 1.87
N ALA A 20 9.20 -4.43 2.49
CA ALA A 20 8.00 -4.01 1.76
C ALA A 20 8.29 -2.81 0.84
N MET A 21 8.98 -1.77 1.35
CA MET A 21 9.43 -0.62 0.56
C MET A 21 10.28 -1.05 -0.65
N SER A 22 11.24 -1.97 -0.45
CA SER A 22 12.07 -2.49 -1.54
C SER A 22 11.23 -3.19 -2.62
N VAL A 23 10.24 -3.98 -2.22
CA VAL A 23 9.33 -4.66 -3.16
C VAL A 23 8.48 -3.63 -3.90
N LEU A 24 7.85 -2.67 -3.21
CA LEU A 24 7.04 -1.65 -3.86
C LEU A 24 7.86 -0.83 -4.89
N ARG A 25 9.12 -0.52 -4.57
CA ARG A 25 10.04 0.11 -5.53
C ARG A 25 10.33 -0.77 -6.74
N SER A 26 10.46 -2.09 -6.58
CA SER A 26 10.62 -2.99 -7.74
C SER A 26 9.36 -3.08 -8.61
N TRP A 27 8.20 -2.67 -8.10
CA TRP A 27 6.96 -2.50 -8.89
C TRP A 27 6.89 -1.15 -9.61
N GLY A 28 7.88 -0.26 -9.47
CA GLY A 28 7.91 1.05 -10.13
C GLY A 28 7.30 2.20 -9.31
N LEU A 29 7.05 1.99 -8.02
CA LEU A 29 6.60 3.06 -7.10
C LEU A 29 7.80 3.80 -6.50
N ASP A 30 7.71 5.12 -6.35
CA ASP A 30 8.61 5.80 -5.41
C ASP A 30 8.02 5.71 -4.01
N VAL A 31 8.84 5.32 -3.05
CA VAL A 31 8.39 4.99 -1.70
C VAL A 31 9.37 5.50 -0.67
N GLN A 32 8.85 6.24 0.31
CA GLN A 32 9.60 6.77 1.44
C GLN A 32 9.00 6.27 2.76
N LEU A 33 9.86 5.78 3.65
CA LEU A 33 9.46 5.41 5.01
C LEU A 33 9.25 6.66 5.88
N LEU A 34 8.09 6.76 6.52
CA LEU A 34 7.79 7.84 7.45
C LEU A 34 8.31 7.54 8.87
N PRO A 35 8.50 8.56 9.73
CA PRO A 35 9.12 8.40 11.06
C PRO A 35 8.44 7.37 11.97
N HIS A 36 7.15 7.12 11.78
CA HIS A 36 6.33 6.21 12.58
C HIS A 36 6.58 4.72 12.26
N LYS A 37 7.51 4.40 11.35
CA LYS A 37 8.02 3.05 11.00
C LYS A 37 6.96 2.01 10.55
N THR A 38 5.70 2.39 10.45
CA THR A 38 4.60 1.56 9.92
C THR A 38 3.92 2.20 8.71
N ALA A 39 4.25 3.45 8.40
CA ALA A 39 3.66 4.20 7.29
C ALA A 39 4.68 4.53 6.20
N LEU A 40 4.20 4.53 4.97
CA LEU A 40 4.95 4.85 3.76
C LEU A 40 4.26 6.01 3.04
N ARG A 41 5.04 6.99 2.57
CA ARG A 41 4.62 7.88 1.48
C ARG A 41 4.93 7.17 0.17
N ILE A 42 3.95 7.10 -0.73
CA ILE A 42 4.01 6.33 -1.96
C ILE A 42 3.61 7.24 -3.11
N GLU A 43 4.47 7.37 -4.12
CA GLU A 43 4.15 8.06 -5.36
C GLU A 43 3.84 7.00 -6.43
N ARG A 44 2.63 7.07 -6.97
CA ARG A 44 2.20 6.28 -8.11
C ARG A 44 2.41 7.10 -9.39
N PRO A 45 3.18 6.59 -10.37
CA PRO A 45 3.31 7.26 -11.65
C PRO A 45 1.99 7.15 -12.45
N ASP A 46 1.71 8.13 -13.32
CA ASP A 46 0.43 8.21 -14.05
C ASP A 46 0.20 7.04 -15.01
N ASP A 47 1.28 6.43 -15.53
CA ASP A 47 1.22 5.26 -16.41
C ASP A 47 0.89 3.96 -15.66
N MET A 48 1.00 3.94 -14.32
CA MET A 48 0.61 2.79 -13.52
C MET A 48 -0.91 2.80 -13.26
N SER A 49 -1.57 1.75 -13.72
CA SER A 49 -3.00 1.56 -13.49
C SER A 49 -3.34 1.46 -12.00
N TRP A 50 -4.57 1.85 -11.62
CA TRP A 50 -5.04 1.67 -10.25
C TRP A 50 -5.07 0.19 -9.82
N THR A 51 -5.30 -0.72 -10.78
CA THR A 51 -5.29 -2.16 -10.54
C THR A 51 -3.89 -2.66 -10.20
N ASP A 52 -2.86 -2.24 -10.94
CA ASP A 52 -1.47 -2.62 -10.66
C ASP A 52 -0.98 -2.02 -9.35
N PHE A 53 -1.39 -0.80 -9.05
CA PHE A 53 -1.13 -0.18 -7.75
C PHE A 53 -1.69 -1.02 -6.61
N LYS A 54 -2.98 -1.38 -6.64
CA LYS A 54 -3.59 -2.26 -5.63
C LYS A 54 -2.88 -3.61 -5.54
N ARG A 55 -2.47 -4.17 -6.67
CA ARG A 55 -1.74 -5.45 -6.72
C ARG A 55 -0.38 -5.34 -6.03
N ALA A 56 0.38 -4.26 -6.27
CA ALA A 56 1.66 -4.00 -5.63
C ALA A 56 1.51 -3.88 -4.10
N ILE A 57 0.52 -3.10 -3.63
CA ILE A 57 0.24 -2.97 -2.20
C ILE A 57 -0.13 -4.33 -1.59
N ARG A 58 -1.00 -5.12 -2.24
CA ARG A 58 -1.38 -6.45 -1.75
C ARG A 58 -0.19 -7.42 -1.71
N ALA A 59 0.74 -7.33 -2.65
CA ALA A 59 1.90 -8.22 -2.75
C ALA A 59 2.84 -8.13 -1.53
N VAL A 60 2.84 -6.99 -0.82
CA VAL A 60 3.65 -6.83 0.40
C VAL A 60 2.94 -7.23 1.68
N LEU A 61 1.65 -7.56 1.63
CA LEU A 61 0.86 -7.94 2.80
C LEU A 61 0.97 -9.44 3.11
N GLN A 62 0.94 -9.81 4.39
CA GLN A 62 0.85 -11.23 4.76
C GLN A 62 -0.47 -11.84 4.26
N PRO A 63 -0.45 -13.00 3.57
CA PRO A 63 -1.62 -13.54 2.85
C PRO A 63 -2.89 -13.79 3.67
N ARG A 64 -2.78 -13.98 5.00
CA ARG A 64 -3.91 -14.34 5.88
C ARG A 64 -4.30 -13.28 6.90
N ARG A 65 -3.44 -12.28 7.13
CA ARG A 65 -3.60 -11.33 8.24
C ARG A 65 -3.03 -9.93 7.99
N GLY A 66 -2.43 -9.70 6.83
CA GLY A 66 -1.92 -8.40 6.43
C GLY A 66 -3.06 -7.44 6.11
N SER A 67 -2.89 -6.18 6.45
CA SER A 67 -3.79 -5.11 6.05
C SER A 67 -3.04 -3.82 5.75
N ALA A 68 -3.65 -2.97 4.94
CA ALA A 68 -3.19 -1.63 4.66
C ALA A 68 -4.36 -0.65 4.59
N MET A 69 -4.12 0.57 5.04
CA MET A 69 -4.97 1.73 4.78
C MET A 69 -4.19 2.69 3.90
N ILE A 70 -4.77 3.10 2.76
CA ILE A 70 -4.12 3.96 1.77
C ILE A 70 -4.98 5.22 1.58
N SER A 71 -4.41 6.39 1.85
CA SER A 71 -5.07 7.69 1.74
C SER A 71 -4.46 8.51 0.60
N SER A 72 -5.29 8.95 -0.35
CA SER A 72 -4.88 9.81 -1.47
C SER A 72 -4.75 11.26 -1.02
N GLU A 73 -3.59 11.87 -1.24
CA GLU A 73 -3.36 13.28 -0.94
C GLU A 73 -4.24 14.19 -1.81
N SER A 74 -4.33 13.89 -3.12
CA SER A 74 -5.02 14.75 -4.09
C SER A 74 -6.55 14.69 -3.99
N THR A 75 -7.11 13.56 -3.54
CA THR A 75 -8.58 13.37 -3.53
C THR A 75 -9.18 13.23 -2.14
N GLY A 76 -8.35 13.11 -1.10
CA GLY A 76 -8.78 12.81 0.27
C GLY A 76 -9.44 11.44 0.44
N ARG A 77 -9.46 10.59 -0.60
CA ARG A 77 -10.08 9.26 -0.54
C ARG A 77 -9.19 8.28 0.20
N THR A 78 -9.82 7.48 1.07
CA THR A 78 -9.16 6.42 1.84
C THR A 78 -9.67 5.06 1.37
N TYR A 79 -8.74 4.12 1.21
CA TYR A 79 -9.02 2.74 0.84
C TYR A 79 -8.42 1.79 1.88
N VAL A 80 -9.18 0.78 2.29
CA VAL A 80 -8.73 -0.25 3.23
C VAL A 80 -8.67 -1.57 2.51
N CYS A 81 -7.55 -2.27 2.67
CA CYS A 81 -7.36 -3.65 2.24
C CYS A 81 -7.03 -4.50 3.45
N SER A 82 -7.76 -5.59 3.64
CA SER A 82 -7.48 -6.57 4.70
C SER A 82 -7.50 -7.97 4.09
N ASN A 83 -6.46 -8.77 4.35
CA ASN A 83 -6.45 -10.19 4.04
C ASN A 83 -7.15 -11.03 5.12
N ARG A 84 -7.65 -10.39 6.19
CA ARG A 84 -8.46 -11.02 7.23
C ARG A 84 -9.93 -10.66 7.02
N GLY A 85 -10.82 -11.65 7.12
CA GLY A 85 -12.27 -11.47 7.08
C GLY A 85 -12.91 -12.01 5.80
N ASN A 86 -14.10 -11.50 5.48
CA ASN A 86 -14.98 -12.05 4.43
C ASN A 86 -14.62 -11.60 2.99
N GLN A 87 -13.81 -10.54 2.83
CA GLN A 87 -13.36 -10.02 1.52
C GLN A 87 -11.83 -9.84 1.48
N PRO A 88 -11.06 -10.95 1.51
CA PRO A 88 -9.62 -10.90 1.67
C PRO A 88 -8.91 -10.28 0.46
N GLY A 89 -8.19 -9.19 0.70
CA GLY A 89 -7.33 -8.55 -0.29
C GLY A 89 -8.04 -7.60 -1.24
N ASP A 90 -9.33 -7.34 -1.02
CA ASP A 90 -10.08 -6.31 -1.74
C ASP A 90 -9.90 -4.94 -1.08
N PHE A 91 -9.81 -3.91 -1.92
CA PHE A 91 -9.73 -2.53 -1.47
C PHE A 91 -11.13 -1.93 -1.42
N GLN A 92 -11.58 -1.63 -0.21
CA GLN A 92 -12.86 -0.97 0.05
C GLN A 92 -12.62 0.52 0.30
N ARG A 93 -13.43 1.37 -0.35
CA ARG A 93 -13.44 2.81 -0.05
C ARG A 93 -14.19 3.06 1.26
N GLN A 94 -13.62 3.89 2.12
CA GLN A 94 -14.30 4.44 3.31
C GLN A 94 -15.01 5.75 2.99
#